data_AF-A0A7S2EH31-F1
#
_entry.id   AF-A0A7S2EH31-F1
#
_cell.length_a   1.000
_cell.length_b   1.000
_cell.length_c   1.000
_cell.angle_alpha   90.00
_cell.angle_beta   90.00
_cell.angle_gamma   90.00
#
_symmetry.space_group_name_H-M   'P 1'
#
loop_
_entity.id
_entity.type
_entity.pdbx_description
1 polymer ?
#
loop_
_entity_poly.entity_id
_entity_poly.type
_entity_poly.pdbx_seq_one_letter_code
_entity_poly.pdbx_strand_id
1 'polypeptide(L)'
;PNLFSSPPSVPGEVKPLLLTLSDSEILFTKQVFQMGLPPGLSEALRSYLSEIGAMEVMQQWTVGQQPLDEGETNYMTLGGGWNWSGHRPREYYSDEHWLSPADDASHQDVLHALGNGGFDSVLDCLGVWFSLSSLAVYQVSFSVISSCGDKIHWHHDLGDTGRRAFSLYVPVVLGEEGNRKAAQYVYREADDNFAALVEFNYGSALVHLDWSTYGTGECDERMRIVANICVADIDEENIEGILDNLFFDFPPADEDYFLSLKGAHWGGDGGLPSERLPPGYASETHHSPYTNRALGPFPTQSGEVKALTWSDGTKVARETYLVGVPETLTKALVDYCQEMGITDMFRQWTGSNVLPPST
;
A
#
# COMPACT_ATOMS: atom_id res chain seq x y z
N PRO A 1 24.64 2.68 11.45
CA PRO A 1 24.97 3.66 10.39
C PRO A 1 24.16 3.35 9.13
N ASN A 2 23.42 4.33 8.60
CA ASN A 2 22.76 4.16 7.31
C ASN A 2 23.86 3.98 6.25
N LEU A 3 23.92 2.80 5.66
CA LEU A 3 24.93 2.47 4.65
C LEU A 3 24.65 3.15 3.31
N PHE A 4 23.46 3.71 3.13
CA PHE A 4 23.00 4.28 1.87
C PHE A 4 22.83 5.79 1.95
N SER A 5 22.94 6.43 0.78
CA SER A 5 22.57 7.83 0.57
C SER A 5 21.14 8.10 1.05
N SER A 6 20.85 9.35 1.43
CA SER A 6 19.49 9.73 1.86
C SER A 6 18.46 9.41 0.76
N PRO A 7 17.28 8.89 1.13
CA PRO A 7 16.24 8.61 0.15
C PRO A 7 15.84 9.89 -0.61
N PRO A 8 15.26 9.74 -1.80
CA PRO A 8 14.69 10.87 -2.53
C PRO A 8 13.72 11.66 -1.64
N SER A 9 13.77 12.99 -1.76
CA SER A 9 12.97 13.89 -0.91
C SER A 9 11.87 14.61 -1.67
N VAL A 10 11.83 14.43 -2.99
CA VAL A 10 10.91 15.09 -3.90
C VAL A 10 10.15 14.01 -4.69
N PRO A 11 8.81 14.11 -4.80
CA PRO A 11 8.03 13.21 -5.66
C PRO A 11 8.59 13.15 -7.08
N GLY A 12 8.80 11.95 -7.61
CA GLY A 12 9.36 11.73 -8.95
C GLY A 12 10.87 11.96 -9.07
N GLU A 13 11.61 12.11 -7.96
CA GLU A 13 13.07 12.03 -8.00
C GLU A 13 13.51 10.56 -8.01
N VAL A 14 14.24 10.13 -9.03
CA VAL A 14 14.88 8.79 -9.08
C VAL A 14 16.34 8.92 -8.70
N LYS A 15 16.79 8.09 -7.76
CA LYS A 15 18.20 7.99 -7.35
C LYS A 15 18.69 6.55 -7.48
N PRO A 16 19.90 6.33 -8.03
CA PRO A 16 20.53 5.03 -7.90
C PRO A 16 20.76 4.73 -6.42
N LEU A 17 20.76 3.44 -6.06
CA LEU A 17 21.12 3.03 -4.71
C LEU A 17 22.64 3.17 -4.53
N LEU A 18 23.07 4.16 -3.73
CA LEU A 18 24.49 4.45 -3.50
C LEU A 18 24.91 4.05 -2.09
N LEU A 19 25.97 3.25 -1.99
CA LEU A 19 26.63 2.87 -0.74
C LEU A 19 27.58 4.00 -0.33
N THR A 20 27.38 4.56 0.87
CA THR A 20 28.26 5.58 1.46
C THR A 20 29.34 4.90 2.29
N LEU A 21 30.58 4.94 1.80
CA LEU A 21 31.76 4.41 2.49
C LEU A 21 32.70 5.56 2.84
N SER A 22 32.77 5.89 4.14
CA SER A 22 33.53 7.02 4.69
C SER A 22 33.15 8.36 4.02
N ASP A 23 33.88 8.75 2.97
CA ASP A 23 33.72 10.03 2.25
C ASP A 23 33.45 9.82 0.74
N SER A 24 33.02 8.61 0.33
CA SER A 24 32.74 8.29 -1.07
C SER A 24 31.42 7.55 -1.22
N GLU A 25 30.69 7.89 -2.29
CA GLU A 25 29.49 7.16 -2.72
C GLU A 25 29.85 6.21 -3.85
N ILE A 26 29.50 4.94 -3.69
CA ILE A 26 29.73 3.91 -4.69
C ILE A 26 28.37 3.38 -5.14
N LEU A 27 28.18 3.26 -6.45
CA LEU A 27 26.99 2.63 -7.00
C LEU A 27 26.86 1.20 -6.47
N PHE A 28 25.81 0.94 -5.70
CA PHE A 28 25.62 -0.35 -5.07
C PHE A 28 25.23 -1.39 -6.11
N THR A 29 24.18 -1.11 -6.87
CA THR A 29 23.66 -1.98 -7.93
C THR A 29 23.07 -1.11 -9.05
N LYS A 30 23.00 -1.65 -10.27
CA LYS A 30 22.36 -0.98 -11.42
C LYS A 30 20.90 -1.37 -11.58
N GLN A 31 20.44 -2.35 -10.80
CA GLN A 31 19.14 -2.97 -10.92
C GLN A 31 18.14 -2.50 -9.85
N VAL A 32 18.58 -1.68 -8.89
CA VAL A 32 17.71 -1.13 -7.84
C VAL A 32 17.92 0.37 -7.71
N PHE A 33 16.80 1.09 -7.65
CA PHE A 33 16.74 2.53 -7.47
C PHE A 33 15.85 2.88 -6.28
N GLN A 34 16.01 4.08 -5.75
CA GLN A 34 15.04 4.70 -4.87
C GLN A 34 14.27 5.75 -5.66
N MET A 35 12.96 5.84 -5.44
CA MET A 35 12.12 6.84 -6.08
C MET A 35 11.32 7.63 -5.04
N GLY A 36 11.28 8.95 -5.17
CA GLY A 36 10.45 9.80 -4.33
C GLY A 36 8.97 9.64 -4.67
N LEU A 37 8.13 9.48 -3.64
CA LEU A 37 6.70 9.26 -3.76
C LEU A 37 5.91 10.54 -3.46
N PRO A 38 4.70 10.68 -4.01
CA PRO A 38 3.75 11.71 -3.59
C PRO A 38 3.49 11.63 -2.08
N PRO A 39 3.42 12.76 -1.36
CA PRO A 39 3.29 12.78 0.10
C PRO A 39 1.99 12.14 0.62
N GLY A 40 0.97 11.98 -0.23
CA GLY A 40 -0.31 11.35 0.13
C GLY A 40 -0.44 9.88 -0.25
N LEU A 41 0.50 9.29 -1.00
CA LEU A 41 0.33 7.95 -1.58
C LEU A 41 0.21 6.86 -0.49
N SER A 42 1.13 6.83 0.46
CA SER A 42 1.10 5.86 1.56
C SER A 42 -0.17 6.01 2.42
N GLU A 43 -0.61 7.24 2.66
CA GLU A 43 -1.85 7.50 3.41
C GLU A 43 -3.07 7.00 2.64
N ALA A 44 -3.16 7.31 1.34
CA ALA A 44 -4.27 6.89 0.49
C ALA A 44 -4.38 5.36 0.43
N LEU A 45 -3.26 4.65 0.25
CA LEU A 45 -3.23 3.18 0.28
C LEU A 45 -3.61 2.64 1.66
N ARG A 46 -3.14 3.26 2.74
CA ARG A 46 -3.49 2.85 4.10
C ARG A 46 -4.98 3.03 4.38
N SER A 47 -5.54 4.20 4.05
CA SER A 47 -6.98 4.47 4.18
C SER A 47 -7.79 3.47 3.36
N TYR A 48 -7.41 3.23 2.11
CA TYR A 48 -8.04 2.23 1.25
C TYR A 48 -8.05 0.84 1.87
N LEU A 49 -6.90 0.33 2.36
CA LEU A 49 -6.82 -0.98 3.02
C LEU A 49 -7.71 -1.07 4.26
N SER A 50 -7.82 0.01 5.04
CA SER A 50 -8.75 0.08 6.18
C SER A 50 -10.22 0.10 5.73
N GLU A 51 -10.56 0.85 4.69
CA GLU A 51 -11.93 0.97 4.18
C GLU A 51 -12.46 -0.35 3.62
N ILE A 52 -11.61 -1.12 2.94
CA ILE A 52 -12.01 -2.43 2.40
C ILE A 52 -11.99 -3.54 3.46
N GLY A 53 -11.45 -3.30 4.66
CA GLY A 53 -11.28 -4.28 5.73
C GLY A 53 -10.06 -5.20 5.57
N ALA A 54 -9.13 -4.85 4.69
CA ALA A 54 -7.90 -5.62 4.45
C ALA A 54 -6.91 -5.49 5.61
N MET A 55 -6.90 -4.33 6.29
CA MET A 55 -6.02 -4.09 7.44
C MET A 55 -6.27 -5.11 8.57
N GLU A 56 -7.53 -5.38 8.89
CA GLU A 56 -7.92 -6.36 9.91
C GLU A 56 -7.53 -7.78 9.51
N VAL A 57 -7.71 -8.15 8.24
CA VAL A 57 -7.31 -9.47 7.72
C VAL A 57 -5.80 -9.67 7.83
N MET A 58 -5.01 -8.70 7.37
CA MET A 58 -3.55 -8.74 7.44
C MET A 58 -3.03 -8.79 8.88
N GLN A 59 -3.69 -8.07 9.80
CA GLN A 59 -3.38 -8.13 11.22
C GLN A 59 -3.69 -9.51 11.81
N GLN A 60 -4.78 -10.16 11.39
CA GLN A 60 -5.14 -11.52 11.85
C GLN A 60 -4.12 -12.56 11.40
N TRP A 61 -3.64 -12.47 10.15
CA TRP A 61 -2.64 -13.38 9.61
C TRP A 61 -1.29 -13.32 10.32
N THR A 62 -0.95 -12.16 10.86
CA THR A 62 0.35 -11.93 11.52
C THR A 62 0.20 -11.92 13.04
N VAL A 63 -0.25 -10.80 13.60
CA VAL A 63 -0.33 -10.55 15.05
C VAL A 63 -1.47 -11.33 15.72
N GLY A 64 -2.57 -11.54 15.00
CA GLY A 64 -3.77 -12.21 15.52
C GLY A 64 -3.67 -13.73 15.65
N GLN A 65 -2.51 -14.32 15.29
CA GLN A 65 -2.23 -15.76 15.37
C GLN A 65 -3.21 -16.63 14.58
N GLN A 66 -3.75 -16.13 13.47
CA GLN A 66 -4.50 -16.90 12.48
C GLN A 66 -3.82 -16.84 11.11
N PRO A 67 -2.53 -17.21 11.00
CA PRO A 67 -1.85 -17.24 9.72
C PRO A 67 -2.50 -18.28 8.81
N LEU A 68 -2.50 -18.00 7.50
CA LEU A 68 -2.66 -19.05 6.49
C LEU A 68 -1.54 -20.10 6.65
N ASP A 69 -1.78 -21.34 6.24
CA ASP A 69 -0.76 -22.39 6.16
C ASP A 69 0.25 -22.10 5.03
N GLU A 70 1.47 -22.62 5.13
CA GLU A 70 2.49 -22.40 4.09
C GLU A 70 2.06 -22.96 2.73
N GLY A 71 2.11 -22.11 1.70
CA GLY A 71 1.62 -22.42 0.35
C GLY A 71 0.10 -22.43 0.21
N GLU A 72 -0.65 -21.99 1.23
CA GLU A 72 -2.09 -21.83 1.14
C GLU A 72 -2.45 -20.55 0.39
N THR A 73 -3.49 -20.66 -0.44
CA THR A 73 -4.20 -19.53 -1.03
C THR A 73 -5.65 -19.57 -0.54
N ASN A 74 -6.14 -18.44 -0.06
CA ASN A 74 -7.51 -18.24 0.39
C ASN A 74 -8.16 -17.10 -0.41
N TYR A 75 -9.35 -17.32 -0.96
CA TYR A 75 -10.12 -16.29 -1.64
C TYR A 75 -11.17 -15.71 -0.71
N MET A 76 -11.30 -14.39 -0.71
CA MET A 76 -12.22 -13.66 0.15
C MET A 76 -12.87 -12.49 -0.56
N THR A 77 -13.92 -11.95 0.05
CA THR A 77 -14.60 -10.76 -0.44
C THR A 77 -14.39 -9.61 0.54
N LEU A 78 -13.85 -8.49 0.05
CA LEU A 78 -13.57 -7.27 0.81
C LEU A 78 -14.30 -6.07 0.17
N GLY A 79 -14.31 -4.92 0.85
CA GLY A 79 -14.74 -3.65 0.24
C GLY A 79 -16.18 -3.61 -0.29
N GLY A 80 -17.08 -4.44 0.23
CA GLY A 80 -18.48 -4.47 -0.21
C GLY A 80 -18.78 -5.36 -1.43
N GLY A 81 -17.86 -6.22 -1.86
CA GLY A 81 -18.13 -7.21 -2.91
C GLY A 81 -16.96 -7.62 -3.79
N TRP A 82 -15.79 -7.01 -3.62
CA TRP A 82 -14.62 -7.25 -4.45
C TRP A 82 -13.91 -8.54 -4.07
N ASN A 83 -13.43 -9.31 -5.05
CA ASN A 83 -12.74 -10.58 -4.81
C ASN A 83 -11.24 -10.37 -4.65
N TRP A 84 -10.69 -10.95 -3.60
CA TRP A 84 -9.28 -10.87 -3.23
C TRP A 84 -8.72 -12.25 -2.96
N SER A 85 -7.43 -12.42 -3.21
CA SER A 85 -6.66 -13.61 -2.86
C SER A 85 -5.66 -13.26 -1.77
N GLY A 86 -5.68 -14.03 -0.68
CA GLY A 86 -4.65 -14.09 0.33
C GLY A 86 -3.74 -15.27 0.05
N HIS A 87 -2.44 -15.08 0.10
CA HIS A 87 -1.46 -16.14 -0.14
C HIS A 87 -0.37 -16.12 0.94
N ARG A 88 0.04 -17.30 1.41
CA ARG A 88 1.27 -17.45 2.18
C ARG A 88 2.29 -18.23 1.34
N PRO A 89 3.41 -17.63 0.91
CA PRO A 89 4.38 -18.33 0.10
C PRO A 89 5.04 -19.50 0.85
N ARG A 90 5.47 -20.52 0.10
CA ARG A 90 6.30 -21.61 0.63
C ARG A 90 7.75 -21.13 0.72
N GLU A 91 8.51 -21.73 1.63
CA GLU A 91 9.98 -21.55 1.72
C GLU A 91 10.44 -20.14 2.13
N TYR A 92 9.51 -19.30 2.59
CA TYR A 92 9.83 -18.04 3.23
C TYR A 92 10.12 -18.30 4.71
N TYR A 93 11.24 -17.77 5.17
CA TYR A 93 11.63 -17.84 6.58
C TYR A 93 11.01 -16.70 7.39
N SER A 94 9.84 -16.21 6.99
CA SER A 94 9.07 -15.13 7.62
C SER A 94 7.60 -15.55 7.75
N ASP A 95 6.84 -14.81 8.55
CA ASP A 95 5.38 -14.89 8.59
C ASP A 95 4.71 -14.04 7.49
N GLU A 96 5.36 -13.94 6.33
CA GLU A 96 4.89 -13.10 5.25
C GLU A 96 3.59 -13.65 4.63
N HIS A 97 2.62 -12.76 4.43
CA HIS A 97 1.42 -13.02 3.65
C HIS A 97 1.23 -11.94 2.60
N TRP A 98 0.67 -12.31 1.47
CA TRP A 98 0.34 -11.43 0.37
C TRP A 98 -1.18 -11.32 0.23
N LEU A 99 -1.68 -10.11 0.01
CA LEU A 99 -3.05 -9.86 -0.42
C LEU A 99 -3.03 -9.21 -1.80
N SER A 100 -3.69 -9.82 -2.77
CA SER A 100 -3.77 -9.33 -4.15
C SER A 100 -5.21 -9.33 -4.65
N PRO A 101 -5.55 -8.48 -5.63
CA PRO A 101 -6.76 -8.63 -6.43
C PRO A 101 -6.89 -10.08 -6.96
N ALA A 102 -8.10 -10.64 -6.93
CA ALA A 102 -8.37 -11.94 -7.53
C ALA A 102 -9.06 -11.84 -8.91
N ASP A 103 -9.48 -10.63 -9.31
CA ASP A 103 -10.09 -10.36 -10.60
C ASP A 103 -9.83 -8.92 -11.06
N ASP A 104 -10.27 -8.60 -12.28
CA ASP A 104 -10.12 -7.27 -12.85
C ASP A 104 -10.86 -6.21 -12.02
N ALA A 105 -12.00 -6.55 -11.43
CA ALA A 105 -12.80 -5.56 -10.70
C ALA A 105 -12.09 -5.07 -9.42
N SER A 106 -11.52 -5.98 -8.63
CA SER A 106 -10.68 -5.59 -7.48
C SER A 106 -9.36 -4.94 -7.91
N HIS A 107 -8.82 -5.30 -9.07
CA HIS A 107 -7.63 -4.63 -9.60
C HIS A 107 -7.92 -3.17 -9.96
N GLN A 108 -9.01 -2.90 -10.69
CA GLN A 108 -9.45 -1.54 -11.01
C GLN A 108 -9.71 -0.70 -9.76
N ASP A 109 -10.29 -1.29 -8.70
CA ASP A 109 -10.53 -0.61 -7.42
C ASP A 109 -9.20 -0.16 -6.77
N VAL A 110 -8.17 -1.00 -6.80
CA VAL A 110 -6.82 -0.63 -6.34
C VAL A 110 -6.19 0.46 -7.22
N LEU A 111 -6.37 0.40 -8.53
CA LEU A 111 -5.86 1.43 -9.45
C LEU A 111 -6.48 2.81 -9.15
N HIS A 112 -7.75 2.87 -8.76
CA HIS A 112 -8.37 4.10 -8.26
C HIS A 112 -7.69 4.62 -6.99
N ALA A 113 -7.37 3.74 -6.04
CA ALA A 113 -6.66 4.13 -4.82
C ALA A 113 -5.24 4.67 -5.12
N LEU A 114 -4.54 4.07 -6.09
CA LEU A 114 -3.25 4.56 -6.57
C LEU A 114 -3.37 5.93 -7.24
N GLY A 115 -4.36 6.13 -8.11
CA GLY A 115 -4.63 7.42 -8.74
C GLY A 115 -4.93 8.51 -7.71
N ASN A 116 -5.76 8.20 -6.71
CA ASN A 116 -6.05 9.11 -5.58
C ASN A 116 -4.80 9.46 -4.76
N GLY A 117 -3.86 8.53 -4.65
CA GLY A 117 -2.55 8.75 -4.03
C GLY A 117 -1.57 9.56 -4.88
N GLY A 118 -1.92 9.90 -6.13
CA GLY A 118 -1.07 10.65 -7.05
C GLY A 118 -0.02 9.80 -7.78
N PHE A 119 -0.25 8.48 -7.89
CA PHE A 119 0.70 7.54 -8.52
C PHE A 119 0.96 7.84 -10.01
N ASP A 120 0.12 8.62 -10.68
CA ASP A 120 0.37 9.08 -12.06
C ASP A 120 1.70 9.83 -12.21
N SER A 121 2.13 10.55 -11.17
CA SER A 121 3.44 11.24 -11.15
C SER A 121 4.62 10.28 -11.05
N VAL A 122 4.42 9.10 -10.44
CA VAL A 122 5.41 8.01 -10.38
C VAL A 122 5.55 7.39 -11.76
N LEU A 123 4.44 7.13 -12.46
CA LEU A 123 4.45 6.64 -13.84
C LEU A 123 5.14 7.64 -14.78
N ASP A 124 4.84 8.93 -14.65
CA ASP A 124 5.47 9.97 -15.47
C ASP A 124 6.99 10.03 -15.28
N CYS A 125 7.43 9.95 -14.03
CA CYS A 125 8.82 9.89 -13.66
C CYS A 125 9.52 8.66 -14.27
N LEU A 126 8.96 7.47 -14.09
CA LEU A 126 9.51 6.22 -14.65
C LEU A 126 9.63 6.30 -16.17
N GLY A 127 8.55 6.70 -16.84
CA GLY A 127 8.49 6.77 -18.29
C GLY A 127 9.54 7.72 -18.87
N VAL A 128 9.68 8.91 -18.28
CA VAL A 128 10.69 9.90 -18.71
C VAL A 128 12.10 9.43 -18.37
N TRP A 129 12.34 8.94 -17.15
CA TRP A 129 13.69 8.56 -16.70
C TRP A 129 14.27 7.40 -17.50
N PHE A 130 13.46 6.37 -17.75
CA PHE A 130 13.87 5.18 -18.50
C PHE A 130 13.65 5.29 -20.01
N SER A 131 13.16 6.44 -20.50
CA SER A 131 12.88 6.68 -21.93
C SER A 131 11.93 5.64 -22.53
N LEU A 132 10.85 5.35 -21.80
CA LEU A 132 9.83 4.37 -22.19
C LEU A 132 8.77 5.02 -23.08
N SER A 133 8.10 4.22 -23.88
CA SER A 133 7.05 4.70 -24.79
C SER A 133 5.69 4.76 -24.09
N SER A 134 5.45 3.80 -23.21
CA SER A 134 4.19 3.62 -22.51
C SER A 134 4.40 2.92 -21.18
N LEU A 135 3.43 2.96 -20.26
CA LEU A 135 3.45 2.14 -19.04
C LEU A 135 2.05 1.62 -18.72
N ALA A 136 2.03 0.44 -18.10
CA ALA A 136 0.86 -0.13 -17.49
C ALA A 136 1.19 -0.67 -16.09
N VAL A 137 0.36 -0.34 -15.10
CA VAL A 137 0.29 -1.08 -13.83
C VAL A 137 -0.46 -2.37 -14.12
N TYR A 138 0.24 -3.51 -14.12
CA TYR A 138 -0.37 -4.79 -14.49
C TYR A 138 -0.64 -5.71 -13.30
N GLN A 139 0.01 -5.47 -12.16
CA GLN A 139 -0.17 -6.26 -10.95
C GLN A 139 0.05 -5.39 -9.72
N VAL A 140 -0.80 -5.58 -8.70
CA VAL A 140 -0.65 -4.93 -7.40
C VAL A 140 -0.90 -5.96 -6.31
N SER A 141 -0.07 -5.94 -5.27
CA SER A 141 -0.31 -6.71 -4.05
C SER A 141 0.18 -5.96 -2.83
N PHE A 142 -0.20 -6.47 -1.66
CA PHE A 142 0.20 -5.94 -0.37
C PHE A 142 0.81 -7.07 0.45
N SER A 143 2.07 -6.94 0.79
CA SER A 143 2.76 -7.89 1.67
C SER A 143 2.69 -7.42 3.11
N VAL A 144 2.19 -8.27 4.01
CA VAL A 144 2.21 -8.06 5.46
C VAL A 144 3.21 -9.01 6.11
N ILE A 145 4.03 -8.49 7.02
CA ILE A 145 5.05 -9.25 7.75
C ILE A 145 5.11 -8.71 9.17
N SER A 146 5.22 -9.57 10.18
CA SER A 146 5.48 -9.15 11.58
C SER A 146 6.69 -9.84 12.21
N SER A 147 7.22 -10.89 11.58
CA SER A 147 8.40 -11.60 12.05
C SER A 147 9.20 -12.21 10.91
N CYS A 148 10.52 -12.09 11.01
CA CYS A 148 11.47 -12.73 10.12
C CYS A 148 12.37 -13.67 10.94
N GLY A 149 12.60 -14.87 10.42
CA GLY A 149 13.55 -15.84 10.95
C GLY A 149 14.98 -15.53 10.54
N ASP A 150 15.90 -16.42 10.92
CA ASP A 150 17.36 -16.22 10.79
C ASP A 150 17.91 -16.44 9.36
N LYS A 151 17.03 -16.70 8.39
CA LYS A 151 17.41 -16.99 7.00
C LYS A 151 16.68 -16.05 6.06
N ILE A 152 17.31 -15.78 4.92
CA ILE A 152 16.75 -14.91 3.89
C ILE A 152 16.40 -15.77 2.68
N HIS A 153 15.17 -15.63 2.19
CA HIS A 153 14.78 -16.18 0.90
C HIS A 153 15.18 -15.19 -0.21
N TRP A 154 16.26 -15.51 -0.93
CA TRP A 154 16.77 -14.69 -2.02
C TRP A 154 16.04 -15.02 -3.31
N HIS A 155 15.46 -14.00 -3.95
CA HIS A 155 14.73 -14.12 -5.19
C HIS A 155 14.86 -12.84 -6.03
N HIS A 156 14.32 -12.89 -7.25
CA HIS A 156 14.06 -11.75 -8.11
C HIS A 156 12.62 -11.86 -8.61
N ASP A 157 11.91 -10.74 -8.67
CA ASP A 157 10.54 -10.70 -9.24
C ASP A 157 10.53 -10.64 -10.76
N LEU A 158 11.64 -10.25 -11.42
CA LEU A 158 11.65 -9.93 -12.85
C LEU A 158 12.93 -10.45 -13.52
N GLY A 159 12.78 -10.97 -14.73
CA GLY A 159 13.86 -11.40 -15.61
C GLY A 159 13.49 -11.23 -17.08
N ASP A 160 14.50 -11.00 -17.92
CA ASP A 160 14.37 -10.95 -19.39
C ASP A 160 13.31 -9.99 -19.97
N THR A 161 12.99 -8.89 -19.29
CA THR A 161 12.03 -7.87 -19.81
C THR A 161 12.70 -6.76 -20.63
N GLY A 162 14.03 -6.79 -20.74
CA GLY A 162 14.81 -5.74 -21.37
C GLY A 162 14.87 -4.46 -20.52
N ARG A 163 14.72 -4.58 -19.19
CA ARG A 163 14.65 -3.48 -18.23
C ARG A 163 13.49 -2.51 -18.47
N ARG A 164 12.36 -3.08 -18.91
CA ARG A 164 11.12 -2.35 -19.20
C ARG A 164 9.97 -2.72 -18.28
N ALA A 165 10.17 -3.68 -17.39
CA ALA A 165 9.31 -3.96 -16.25
C ALA A 165 9.99 -3.57 -14.92
N PHE A 166 9.17 -3.22 -13.93
CA PHE A 166 9.58 -2.73 -12.63
C PHE A 166 8.69 -3.30 -11.53
N SER A 167 9.28 -3.72 -10.40
CA SER A 167 8.56 -3.96 -9.15
C SER A 167 8.82 -2.79 -8.19
N LEU A 168 7.77 -2.07 -7.79
CA LEU A 168 7.86 -0.94 -6.88
C LEU A 168 7.36 -1.33 -5.49
N TYR A 169 8.23 -1.22 -4.49
CA TYR A 169 7.89 -1.44 -3.08
C TYR A 169 7.56 -0.11 -2.41
N VAL A 170 6.27 0.16 -2.23
CA VAL A 170 5.74 1.38 -1.59
C VAL A 170 5.39 1.08 -0.14
N PRO A 171 6.04 1.73 0.84
CA PRO A 171 5.67 1.62 2.25
C PRO A 171 4.24 2.09 2.52
N VAL A 172 3.42 1.25 3.16
CA VAL A 172 2.06 1.60 3.60
C VAL A 172 1.98 1.67 5.11
N VAL A 173 2.56 0.69 5.81
CA VAL A 173 2.71 0.65 7.27
C VAL A 173 4.13 0.19 7.60
N LEU A 174 4.87 0.94 8.41
CA LEU A 174 6.26 0.61 8.79
C LEU A 174 6.45 0.23 10.26
N GLY A 175 5.37 0.13 11.04
CA GLY A 175 5.44 0.01 12.51
C GLY A 175 5.75 1.36 13.19
N GLU A 176 5.81 1.37 14.53
CA GLU A 176 6.24 2.56 15.30
C GLU A 176 7.76 2.73 15.25
N GLU A 177 8.24 3.97 15.43
CA GLU A 177 9.68 4.28 15.50
C GLU A 177 10.35 3.49 16.65
N GLY A 178 11.35 2.66 16.30
CA GLY A 178 12.04 1.76 17.22
C GLY A 178 13.40 1.26 16.70
N ASN A 179 14.00 0.27 17.37
CA ASN A 179 15.39 -0.18 17.12
C ASN A 179 15.57 -1.04 15.85
N ARG A 180 14.49 -1.66 15.31
CA ARG A 180 14.52 -2.44 14.08
C ARG A 180 13.57 -1.84 13.06
N LYS A 181 14.13 -1.17 12.06
CA LYS A 181 13.35 -0.53 11.01
C LYS A 181 12.97 -1.55 9.95
N ALA A 182 11.72 -1.47 9.50
CA ALA A 182 11.24 -2.21 8.34
C ALA A 182 12.18 -1.96 7.14
N ALA A 183 12.77 -3.03 6.63
CA ALA A 183 13.78 -2.95 5.59
C ALA A 183 13.78 -4.15 4.63
N GLN A 184 14.48 -4.05 3.52
CA GLN A 184 14.68 -5.14 2.57
C GLN A 184 16.19 -5.37 2.39
N TYR A 185 16.59 -6.63 2.23
CA TYR A 185 17.96 -6.93 1.84
C TYR A 185 18.10 -6.80 0.34
N VAL A 186 19.02 -5.96 -0.14
CA VAL A 186 19.36 -5.85 -1.57
C VAL A 186 20.73 -6.46 -1.80
N TYR A 187 20.81 -7.34 -2.78
CA TYR A 187 22.02 -8.06 -3.13
C TYR A 187 22.81 -7.30 -4.21
N ARG A 188 24.14 -7.27 -4.06
CA ARG A 188 25.06 -6.68 -5.01
C ARG A 188 25.75 -7.78 -5.81
N GLU A 189 25.32 -7.97 -7.05
CA GLU A 189 25.85 -9.01 -7.93
C GLU A 189 27.33 -8.82 -8.30
N ALA A 190 27.81 -7.56 -8.36
CA ALA A 190 29.11 -7.25 -8.94
C ALA A 190 30.31 -7.74 -8.11
N ASP A 191 30.18 -7.83 -6.77
CA ASP A 191 31.30 -8.06 -5.86
C ASP A 191 30.92 -9.00 -4.68
N ASP A 192 31.33 -10.27 -4.74
CA ASP A 192 31.57 -11.14 -3.58
C ASP A 192 30.39 -11.48 -2.63
N ASN A 193 29.19 -11.69 -3.17
CA ASN A 193 28.02 -12.09 -2.36
C ASN A 193 27.64 -11.10 -1.25
N PHE A 194 27.83 -9.81 -1.48
CA PHE A 194 27.46 -8.80 -0.50
C PHE A 194 25.98 -8.44 -0.62
N ALA A 195 25.28 -8.44 0.52
CA ALA A 195 23.94 -7.87 0.64
C ALA A 195 23.93 -6.78 1.70
N ALA A 196 23.11 -5.76 1.48
CA ALA A 196 22.92 -4.69 2.44
C ALA A 196 21.44 -4.44 2.72
N LEU A 197 21.17 -4.03 3.95
CA LEU A 197 19.84 -3.74 4.43
C LEU A 197 19.45 -2.31 4.02
N VAL A 198 18.41 -2.18 3.20
CA VAL A 198 17.85 -0.91 2.73
C VAL A 198 16.56 -0.64 3.51
N GLU A 199 16.58 0.39 4.35
CA GLU A 199 15.42 0.79 5.15
C GLU A 199 14.32 1.39 4.27
N PHE A 200 13.09 0.96 4.52
CA PHE A 200 11.92 1.62 3.94
C PHE A 200 11.69 2.96 4.62
N ASN A 201 11.31 3.97 3.83
CA ASN A 201 10.98 5.31 4.33
C ASN A 201 9.70 5.78 3.65
N TYR A 202 8.76 6.32 4.43
CA TYR A 202 7.61 7.03 3.85
C TYR A 202 8.10 8.13 2.91
N GLY A 203 7.38 8.32 1.80
CA GLY A 203 7.80 9.26 0.76
C GLY A 203 8.86 8.71 -0.19
N SER A 204 9.27 7.44 -0.07
CA SER A 204 10.13 6.78 -1.06
C SER A 204 9.73 5.33 -1.32
N ALA A 205 9.92 4.87 -2.56
CA ALA A 205 9.80 3.47 -2.95
C ALA A 205 11.17 2.89 -3.33
N LEU A 206 11.31 1.58 -3.19
CA LEU A 206 12.37 0.82 -3.87
C LEU A 206 11.85 0.35 -5.22
N VAL A 207 12.63 0.57 -6.27
CA VAL A 207 12.29 0.20 -7.65
C VAL A 207 13.26 -0.86 -8.11
N HIS A 208 12.75 -2.05 -8.37
CA HIS A 208 13.48 -3.24 -8.77
C HIS A 208 13.30 -3.47 -10.27
N LEU A 209 14.40 -3.74 -10.98
CA LEU A 209 14.41 -4.10 -12.39
C LEU A 209 14.83 -5.58 -12.56
N ASP A 210 14.89 -6.02 -13.81
CA ASP A 210 15.43 -7.31 -14.24
C ASP A 210 16.64 -7.75 -13.42
N TRP A 211 16.55 -8.97 -12.90
CA TRP A 211 17.60 -9.67 -12.17
C TRP A 211 18.03 -9.02 -10.86
N SER A 212 17.29 -8.02 -10.37
CA SER A 212 17.55 -7.50 -9.02
C SER A 212 17.26 -8.59 -7.99
N THR A 213 18.33 -9.08 -7.32
CA THR A 213 18.19 -10.08 -6.26
C THR A 213 18.01 -9.38 -4.92
N TYR A 214 16.99 -9.78 -4.17
CA TYR A 214 16.70 -9.24 -2.85
C TYR A 214 16.03 -10.29 -1.97
N GLY A 215 15.80 -9.92 -0.71
CA GLY A 215 15.05 -10.73 0.23
C GLY A 215 14.40 -9.89 1.31
N THR A 216 13.36 -10.44 1.91
CA THR A 216 12.61 -9.81 2.99
C THR A 216 13.52 -9.52 4.19
N GLY A 217 13.67 -8.24 4.56
CA GLY A 217 14.50 -7.81 5.67
C GLY A 217 13.75 -7.76 7.01
N GLU A 218 14.45 -7.37 8.08
CA GLU A 218 13.90 -7.36 9.44
C GLU A 218 12.61 -6.54 9.57
N CYS A 219 11.72 -7.00 10.45
CA CYS A 219 10.57 -6.29 10.97
C CYS A 219 10.59 -6.43 12.50
N ASP A 220 10.26 -5.36 13.23
CA ASP A 220 10.02 -5.46 14.67
C ASP A 220 8.73 -6.30 14.91
N GLU A 221 8.43 -6.72 16.14
CA GLU A 221 7.26 -7.56 16.51
C GLU A 221 5.87 -6.93 16.19
N ARG A 222 5.86 -5.82 15.44
CA ARG A 222 4.68 -5.17 14.88
C ARG A 222 4.65 -5.41 13.38
N MET A 223 3.45 -5.48 12.81
CA MET A 223 3.33 -5.68 11.36
C MET A 223 3.82 -4.47 10.57
N ARG A 224 4.48 -4.73 9.44
CA ARG A 224 4.65 -3.80 8.33
C ARG A 224 3.78 -4.24 7.16
N ILE A 225 3.35 -3.28 6.35
CA ILE A 225 2.65 -3.50 5.09
C ILE A 225 3.37 -2.72 4.00
N VAL A 226 3.72 -3.39 2.92
CA VAL A 226 4.33 -2.81 1.73
C VAL A 226 3.46 -3.18 0.53
N ALA A 227 3.11 -2.19 -0.29
CA ALA A 227 2.49 -2.46 -1.58
C ALA A 227 3.59 -2.81 -2.60
N ASN A 228 3.48 -3.96 -3.27
CA ASN A 228 4.27 -4.29 -4.45
C ASN A 228 3.44 -3.94 -5.68
N ILE A 229 3.92 -3.00 -6.49
CA ILE A 229 3.23 -2.49 -7.67
C ILE A 229 4.10 -2.77 -8.87
N CYS A 230 3.65 -3.66 -9.76
CA CYS A 230 4.39 -4.02 -10.95
C CYS A 230 3.92 -3.17 -12.15
N VAL A 231 4.90 -2.56 -12.82
CA VAL A 231 4.70 -1.62 -13.91
C VAL A 231 5.55 -2.04 -15.11
N ALA A 232 5.04 -1.96 -16.34
CA ALA A 232 5.84 -2.26 -17.52
C ALA A 232 5.47 -1.42 -18.75
N ASP A 233 6.46 -1.15 -19.62
CA ASP A 233 6.25 -0.77 -21.02
C ASP A 233 6.04 -2.03 -21.84
N ILE A 234 4.80 -2.53 -21.87
CA ILE A 234 4.47 -3.86 -22.40
C ILE A 234 4.53 -3.86 -23.94
N ASP A 235 5.26 -4.80 -24.51
CA ASP A 235 5.23 -5.08 -25.95
C ASP A 235 5.53 -6.55 -26.26
N GLU A 236 5.49 -6.87 -27.55
CA GLU A 236 5.72 -8.20 -28.09
C GLU A 236 7.14 -8.73 -27.82
N GLU A 237 8.10 -7.86 -27.47
CA GLU A 237 9.49 -8.25 -27.21
C GLU A 237 9.74 -8.64 -25.75
N ASN A 238 8.97 -8.10 -24.80
CA ASN A 238 9.16 -8.35 -23.37
C ASN A 238 8.06 -9.15 -22.68
N ILE A 239 6.96 -9.45 -23.39
CA ILE A 239 5.79 -10.09 -22.79
C ILE A 239 6.10 -11.48 -22.20
N GLU A 240 6.91 -12.30 -22.87
CA GLU A 240 7.32 -13.63 -22.36
C GLU A 240 8.02 -13.50 -21.00
N GLY A 241 8.95 -12.55 -20.88
CA GLY A 241 9.63 -12.25 -19.62
C GLY A 241 8.67 -11.77 -18.52
N ILE A 242 7.61 -11.03 -18.85
CA ILE A 242 6.60 -10.62 -17.87
C ILE A 242 5.75 -11.82 -17.42
N LEU A 243 5.30 -12.66 -18.36
CA LEU A 243 4.44 -13.82 -18.06
C LEU A 243 5.15 -14.89 -17.22
N ASP A 244 6.45 -15.14 -17.49
CA ASP A 244 7.27 -16.09 -16.73
C ASP A 244 7.50 -15.68 -15.27
N ASN A 245 7.24 -14.41 -14.97
CA ASN A 245 7.52 -13.79 -13.68
C ASN A 245 6.24 -13.36 -12.93
N LEU A 246 5.07 -13.90 -13.29
CA LEU A 246 3.84 -13.69 -12.52
C LEU A 246 3.80 -14.58 -11.27
N PHE A 247 3.52 -13.97 -10.11
CA PHE A 247 3.50 -14.65 -8.82
C PHE A 247 2.13 -14.66 -8.12
N PHE A 248 1.08 -14.13 -8.77
CA PHE A 248 -0.31 -14.17 -8.26
C PHE A 248 -1.29 -14.70 -9.32
N ASP A 249 -2.49 -15.05 -8.86
CA ASP A 249 -3.57 -15.57 -9.73
C ASP A 249 -4.13 -14.53 -10.71
N PHE A 250 -4.09 -13.25 -10.34
CA PHE A 250 -4.45 -12.13 -11.21
C PHE A 250 -3.25 -11.18 -11.34
N PRO A 251 -2.96 -10.67 -12.55
CA PRO A 251 -3.66 -10.92 -13.83
C PRO A 251 -3.49 -12.37 -14.34
N PRO A 252 -4.38 -12.84 -15.25
CA PRO A 252 -4.19 -14.14 -15.89
C PRO A 252 -2.90 -14.15 -16.71
N ALA A 253 -2.17 -15.28 -16.70
CA ALA A 253 -1.01 -15.49 -17.56
C ALA A 253 -1.42 -15.68 -19.03
N ASP A 254 -1.86 -14.60 -19.66
CA ASP A 254 -2.44 -14.55 -21.01
C ASP A 254 -1.82 -13.40 -21.80
N GLU A 255 -1.16 -13.72 -22.91
CA GLU A 255 -0.43 -12.76 -23.74
C GLU A 255 -1.36 -11.67 -24.30
N ASP A 256 -2.53 -12.05 -24.81
CA ASP A 256 -3.51 -11.13 -25.39
C ASP A 256 -4.02 -10.13 -24.36
N TYR A 257 -4.29 -10.59 -23.13
CA TYR A 257 -4.67 -9.73 -22.01
C TYR A 257 -3.60 -8.67 -21.74
N PHE A 258 -2.33 -9.06 -21.60
CA PHE A 258 -1.26 -8.11 -21.30
C PHE A 258 -0.98 -7.15 -22.45
N LEU A 259 -0.97 -7.63 -23.70
CA LEU A 259 -0.82 -6.75 -24.86
C LEU A 259 -1.96 -5.74 -24.96
N SER A 260 -3.17 -6.09 -24.47
CA SER A 260 -4.29 -5.14 -24.38
C SER A 260 -4.08 -4.04 -23.33
N LEU A 261 -3.19 -4.24 -22.35
CA LEU A 261 -2.83 -3.24 -21.33
C LEU A 261 -1.77 -2.25 -21.82
N LYS A 262 -1.18 -2.44 -23.00
CA LYS A 262 -0.11 -1.58 -23.52
C LYS A 262 -0.49 -0.10 -23.47
N GLY A 263 0.27 0.67 -22.68
CA GLY A 263 0.03 2.10 -22.47
C GLY A 263 -1.30 2.48 -21.82
N ALA A 264 -1.97 1.53 -21.16
CA ALA A 264 -3.25 1.78 -20.51
C ALA A 264 -3.17 2.86 -19.43
N HIS A 265 -1.99 3.07 -18.82
CA HIS A 265 -1.86 3.96 -17.67
C HIS A 265 -0.92 5.15 -17.88
N TRP A 266 -0.02 5.11 -18.86
CA TRP A 266 0.80 6.27 -19.20
C TRP A 266 1.30 6.15 -20.64
N GLY A 267 1.40 7.28 -21.33
CA GLY A 267 1.97 7.39 -22.68
C GLY A 267 2.96 8.55 -22.76
N GLY A 268 4.10 8.31 -23.42
CA GLY A 268 5.19 9.29 -23.55
C GLY A 268 4.90 10.46 -24.50
N ASP A 269 3.76 10.45 -25.21
CA ASP A 269 3.34 11.50 -26.14
C ASP A 269 2.71 12.73 -25.44
N GLY A 270 2.58 12.69 -24.11
CA GLY A 270 2.04 13.79 -23.32
C GLY A 270 0.51 13.80 -23.23
N GLY A 271 -0.15 12.66 -23.49
CA GLY A 271 -1.56 12.46 -23.13
C GLY A 271 -1.84 12.87 -21.67
N LEU A 272 -3.01 13.48 -21.42
CA LEU A 272 -3.32 14.16 -20.16
C LEU A 272 -3.17 13.23 -18.93
N PRO A 273 -2.44 13.65 -17.89
CA PRO A 273 -2.30 12.90 -16.62
C PRO A 273 -3.60 12.50 -15.93
N SER A 274 -4.72 13.16 -16.24
CA SER A 274 -6.02 12.91 -15.61
C SER A 274 -6.84 11.76 -16.22
N GLU A 275 -6.30 11.07 -17.22
CA GLU A 275 -6.90 9.86 -17.84
C GLU A 275 -6.04 8.60 -17.61
N ARG A 276 -4.96 8.71 -16.79
CA ARG A 276 -3.86 7.75 -16.69
C ARG A 276 -4.17 6.59 -15.74
N LEU A 277 -4.36 6.85 -14.46
CA LEU A 277 -5.14 5.95 -13.60
C LEU A 277 -6.58 6.42 -13.57
N PRO A 278 -7.56 5.51 -13.44
CA PRO A 278 -8.96 5.90 -13.30
C PRO A 278 -9.03 6.94 -12.17
N PRO A 279 -9.38 8.22 -12.45
CA PRO A 279 -9.48 9.20 -11.38
C PRO A 279 -10.45 8.60 -10.37
N GLY A 280 -10.06 8.56 -9.09
CA GLY A 280 -10.97 8.07 -8.08
C GLY A 280 -12.28 8.81 -8.26
N TYR A 281 -13.40 8.07 -8.20
CA TYR A 281 -14.74 8.63 -8.26
C TYR A 281 -14.70 9.96 -7.50
N ALA A 282 -14.96 11.07 -8.20
CA ALA A 282 -14.65 12.42 -7.75
C ALA A 282 -15.46 12.80 -6.52
N SER A 283 -15.28 12.16 -5.37
CA SER A 283 -16.24 12.13 -4.27
C SER A 283 -17.71 12.08 -4.71
N GLU A 284 -18.03 11.52 -5.88
CA GLU A 284 -19.26 10.75 -5.98
C GLU A 284 -18.92 9.51 -5.17
N THR A 285 -19.02 9.68 -3.85
CA THR A 285 -18.93 8.64 -2.83
C THR A 285 -19.32 7.35 -3.49
N HIS A 286 -18.41 6.37 -3.56
CA HIS A 286 -18.85 5.01 -3.71
C HIS A 286 -19.85 4.80 -2.59
N HIS A 287 -21.11 4.90 -2.99
CA HIS A 287 -22.25 4.78 -2.15
C HIS A 287 -22.24 3.29 -1.80
N SER A 288 -21.51 2.95 -0.74
CA SER A 288 -22.19 2.22 0.30
C SER A 288 -23.59 2.85 0.36
N PRO A 289 -24.68 2.11 0.11
CA PRO A 289 -26.02 2.69 0.08
C PRO A 289 -26.41 3.40 1.39
N TYR A 290 -25.48 3.47 2.36
CA TYR A 290 -25.53 4.06 3.67
C TYR A 290 -24.71 5.36 3.83
N THR A 291 -23.78 5.75 2.94
CA THR A 291 -22.82 6.86 3.25
C THR A 291 -23.31 8.28 2.99
N ASN A 292 -24.38 8.50 2.21
CA ASN A 292 -24.98 9.84 2.01
C ASN A 292 -26.41 9.97 2.56
N ARG A 293 -26.85 8.98 3.35
CA ARG A 293 -28.12 9.11 4.06
C ARG A 293 -27.87 9.88 5.34
N ALA A 294 -28.34 11.13 5.38
CA ALA A 294 -28.43 11.84 6.65
C ALA A 294 -29.18 10.96 7.65
N LEU A 295 -28.73 10.90 8.89
CA LEU A 295 -29.49 10.24 9.94
C LEU A 295 -30.84 10.93 10.10
N GLY A 296 -31.86 10.14 10.40
CA GLY A 296 -33.17 10.64 10.80
C GLY A 296 -33.08 11.49 12.06
N PRO A 297 -34.18 12.18 12.44
CA PRO A 297 -34.18 13.11 13.55
C PRO A 297 -33.77 12.43 14.86
N PHE A 298 -32.81 13.04 15.56
CA PHE A 298 -32.37 12.59 16.88
C PHE A 298 -33.49 12.75 17.93
N PRO A 299 -33.47 11.95 19.01
CA PRO A 299 -34.32 12.18 20.17
C PRO A 299 -34.10 13.60 20.71
N THR A 300 -35.19 14.28 21.04
CA THR A 300 -35.21 15.67 21.52
C THR A 300 -35.50 15.77 23.01
N GLN A 301 -35.91 14.68 23.65
CA GLN A 301 -36.23 14.63 25.07
C GLN A 301 -35.38 13.59 25.79
N SER A 302 -34.97 13.90 27.02
CA SER A 302 -34.28 12.94 27.89
C SER A 302 -35.14 11.70 28.12
N GLY A 303 -34.56 10.52 27.88
CA GLY A 303 -35.23 9.22 28.00
C GLY A 303 -36.07 8.82 26.79
N GLU A 304 -36.20 9.66 25.76
CA GLU A 304 -36.87 9.30 24.51
C GLU A 304 -36.05 8.25 23.75
N VAL A 305 -36.67 7.14 23.36
CA VAL A 305 -36.03 6.08 22.58
C VAL A 305 -36.61 6.07 21.16
N LYS A 306 -35.76 6.20 20.15
CA LYS A 306 -36.13 6.13 18.73
C LYS A 306 -35.31 5.08 18.02
N ALA A 307 -35.90 4.39 17.04
CA ALA A 307 -35.09 3.55 16.16
C ALA A 307 -34.10 4.44 15.40
N LEU A 308 -32.84 4.00 15.30
CA LEU A 308 -31.86 4.66 14.45
C LEU A 308 -32.30 4.44 13.00
N THR A 309 -32.69 5.53 12.34
CA THR A 309 -33.19 5.52 10.97
C THR A 309 -32.36 6.46 10.12
N TRP A 310 -32.35 6.21 8.83
CA TRP A 310 -31.93 7.15 7.81
C TRP A 310 -33.00 8.24 7.65
N SER A 311 -32.66 9.34 6.98
CA SER A 311 -33.53 10.50 6.74
C SER A 311 -34.79 10.16 5.93
N ASP A 312 -34.78 9.05 5.19
CA ASP A 312 -35.95 8.49 4.50
C ASP A 312 -36.82 7.58 5.39
N GLY A 313 -36.48 7.43 6.67
CA GLY A 313 -37.19 6.61 7.65
C GLY A 313 -36.82 5.12 7.66
N THR A 314 -35.94 4.66 6.77
CA THR A 314 -35.49 3.26 6.77
C THR A 314 -34.57 3.00 7.97
N LYS A 315 -34.72 1.86 8.66
CA LYS A 315 -33.89 1.52 9.83
C LYS A 315 -32.45 1.29 9.40
N VAL A 316 -31.50 1.83 10.16
CA VAL A 316 -30.06 1.58 9.98
C VAL A 316 -29.74 0.11 10.28
N ALA A 317 -30.33 -0.44 11.35
CA ALA A 317 -30.26 -1.86 11.70
C ALA A 317 -31.48 -2.27 12.53
N ARG A 318 -31.73 -3.59 12.62
CA ARG A 318 -32.95 -4.15 13.21
C ARG A 318 -33.16 -3.77 14.69
N GLU A 319 -32.05 -3.61 15.44
CA GLU A 319 -32.05 -3.44 16.90
C GLU A 319 -31.20 -2.26 17.38
N THR A 320 -30.97 -1.27 16.51
CA THR A 320 -30.23 -0.06 16.89
C THR A 320 -31.19 1.08 17.20
N TYR A 321 -31.01 1.69 18.37
CA TYR A 321 -31.85 2.77 18.88
C TYR A 321 -31.00 3.96 19.35
N LEU A 322 -31.52 5.16 19.14
CA LEU A 322 -31.04 6.39 19.74
C LEU A 322 -31.80 6.63 21.04
N VAL A 323 -31.07 6.98 22.09
CA VAL A 323 -31.65 7.38 23.39
C VAL A 323 -31.32 8.84 23.62
N GLY A 324 -32.34 9.65 23.88
CA GLY A 324 -32.17 11.03 24.28
C GLY A 324 -31.52 11.08 25.65
N VAL A 325 -30.36 11.72 25.74
CA VAL A 325 -29.64 11.93 26.99
C VAL A 325 -29.95 13.31 27.57
N PRO A 326 -30.06 13.46 28.90
CA PRO A 326 -30.24 14.77 29.51
C PRO A 326 -29.03 15.68 29.23
N GLU A 327 -29.28 16.95 28.90
CA GLU A 327 -28.22 17.93 28.63
C GLU A 327 -27.20 18.05 29.77
N THR A 328 -27.65 17.87 31.02
CA THR A 328 -26.78 17.89 32.20
C THR A 328 -25.75 16.76 32.19
N LEU A 329 -26.10 15.57 31.69
CA LEU A 329 -25.17 14.45 31.56
C LEU A 329 -24.15 14.71 30.45
N THR A 330 -24.61 15.17 29.28
CA THR A 330 -23.71 15.54 28.18
C THR A 330 -22.72 16.59 28.61
N LYS A 331 -23.18 17.65 29.31
CA LYS A 331 -22.31 18.69 29.83
C LYS A 331 -21.28 18.12 30.81
N ALA A 332 -21.72 17.30 31.77
CA ALA A 332 -20.82 16.72 32.76
C ALA A 332 -19.73 15.83 32.13
N LEU A 333 -20.06 15.06 31.09
CA LEU A 333 -19.09 14.24 30.35
C LEU A 333 -18.09 15.11 29.57
N VAL A 334 -18.56 16.17 28.91
CA VAL A 334 -17.68 17.11 28.20
C VAL A 334 -16.74 17.81 29.16
N ASP A 335 -17.26 18.33 30.28
CA ASP A 335 -16.46 18.98 31.32
C ASP A 335 -15.39 18.01 31.85
N TYR A 336 -15.78 16.76 32.15
CA TYR A 336 -14.83 15.71 32.58
C TYR A 336 -13.74 15.44 31.54
N CYS A 337 -14.10 15.26 30.26
CA CYS A 337 -13.11 15.02 29.20
C CYS A 337 -12.16 16.20 29.01
N GLN A 338 -12.62 17.43 29.25
CA GLN A 338 -11.78 18.63 29.21
C GLN A 338 -10.85 18.70 30.42
N GLU A 339 -11.35 18.48 31.63
CA GLU A 339 -10.57 18.46 32.86
C GLU A 339 -9.47 17.39 32.85
N MET A 340 -9.76 16.23 32.23
CA MET A 340 -8.82 15.13 32.08
C MET A 340 -7.86 15.29 30.89
N GLY A 341 -7.97 16.37 30.10
CA GLY A 341 -7.14 16.62 28.91
C GLY A 341 -7.41 15.70 27.71
N ILE A 342 -8.47 14.87 27.76
CA ILE A 342 -8.83 13.92 26.71
C ILE A 342 -9.18 14.66 25.42
N THR A 343 -9.91 15.78 25.51
CA THR A 343 -10.26 16.57 24.32
C THR A 343 -9.05 17.18 23.63
N ASP A 344 -8.01 17.53 24.37
CA ASP A 344 -6.80 18.13 23.81
C ASP A 344 -5.92 17.06 23.15
N MET A 345 -5.85 15.87 23.76
CA MET A 345 -5.22 14.71 23.15
C MET A 345 -5.87 14.35 21.80
N PHE A 346 -7.20 14.30 21.72
CA PHE A 346 -7.89 14.06 20.45
C PHE A 346 -7.67 15.19 19.43
N ARG A 347 -7.68 16.46 19.85
CA ARG A 347 -7.37 17.60 18.95
C ARG A 347 -5.95 17.54 18.41
N GLN A 348 -5.02 17.08 19.22
CA GLN A 348 -3.62 16.95 18.83
C GLN A 348 -3.39 15.75 17.90
N TRP A 349 -4.12 14.66 18.09
CA TRP A 349 -4.08 13.51 17.17
C TRP A 349 -4.79 13.77 15.84
N THR A 350 -5.80 14.64 15.83
CA THR A 350 -6.64 14.91 14.64
C THR A 350 -6.33 16.24 13.96
N GLY A 351 -5.59 17.14 14.61
CA GLY A 351 -5.05 18.35 14.02
C GLY A 351 -3.63 18.13 13.51
N SER A 352 -3.23 18.85 12.47
CA SER A 352 -1.96 18.72 11.72
C SER A 352 -0.65 18.94 12.50
N ASN A 353 -0.71 18.98 13.84
CA ASN A 353 0.45 18.98 14.71
C ASN A 353 0.59 17.60 15.36
N VAL A 354 1.12 16.66 14.57
CA VAL A 354 1.78 15.47 15.11
C VAL A 354 2.74 15.94 16.21
N LEU A 355 2.57 15.42 17.42
CA LEU A 355 3.45 15.75 18.54
C LEU A 355 4.93 15.58 18.13
N PRO A 356 5.82 16.53 18.44
CA PRO A 356 7.23 16.19 18.49
C PRO A 356 7.43 15.14 19.60
N PRO A 357 8.35 14.17 19.41
CA PRO A 357 8.55 13.09 20.35
C PRO A 357 8.94 13.63 21.72
N SER A 358 8.31 13.10 22.78
CA SER A 358 8.75 13.32 24.15
C SER A 358 10.12 12.66 24.35
N THR A 359 11.10 13.47 24.77
CA THR A 359 12.46 13.08 25.16
C THR A 359 12.52 12.10 26.31
#